data_AF-A0A183DB61-F1
#
_entry.id   AF-A0A183DB61-F1
#
_cell.length_a   1.000
_cell.length_b   1.000
_cell.length_c   1.000
_cell.angle_alpha   90.00
_cell.angle_beta   90.00
_cell.angle_gamma   90.00
#
_symmetry.space_group_name_H-M   'P 1'
#
loop_
_entity.id
_entity.type
_entity.pdbx_description
1 polymer ?
#
loop_
_entity_poly.entity_id
_entity_poly.type
_entity_poly.pdbx_seq_one_letter_code
_entity_poly.pdbx_strand_id
1 'polypeptide(L)'
;MPREPASQDLFFEILRRKTHIFCDAKENATVMELKRIVEGILKLPVGKQILKKQNDEGYWLPLSDEQTLSDCGFSSLNARAQAPASIALVVVNG
;
A
#
# COMPACT_ATOMS: atom_id res chain seq x y z
N MET A 1 -7.92 -26.23 18.35
CA MET A 1 -8.17 -24.79 18.20
C MET A 1 -8.31 -24.48 16.73
N PRO A 2 -9.37 -23.80 16.27
CA PRO A 2 -9.37 -23.26 14.92
C PRO A 2 -8.29 -22.17 14.88
N ARG A 3 -7.34 -22.27 13.93
CA ARG A 3 -6.49 -21.13 13.60
C ARG A 3 -7.42 -20.07 13.03
N GLU A 4 -7.37 -18.85 13.55
CA GLU A 4 -7.91 -17.70 12.83
C GLU A 4 -7.40 -17.79 11.38
N PRO A 5 -8.22 -17.50 10.36
CA PRO A 5 -7.73 -17.50 8.99
C PRO A 5 -6.53 -16.56 8.96
N ALA A 6 -5.35 -17.10 8.70
CA ALA A 6 -4.14 -16.31 8.66
C ALA A 6 -4.34 -15.26 7.56
N SER A 7 -4.55 -14.00 7.96
CA SER A 7 -4.66 -12.90 7.00
C SER A 7 -3.41 -12.92 6.12
N GLN A 8 -3.58 -13.10 4.82
CA GLN A 8 -2.47 -13.28 3.89
C GLN A 8 -1.63 -12.00 3.84
N ASP A 9 -0.31 -12.17 3.79
CA ASP A 9 0.62 -11.06 3.57
C ASP A 9 0.61 -10.68 2.09
N LEU A 10 0.43 -9.39 1.84
CA LEU A 10 0.50 -8.77 0.52
C LEU A 10 1.79 -7.97 0.42
N PHE A 11 2.46 -8.04 -0.72
CA PHE A 11 3.77 -7.43 -0.92
C PHE A 11 3.66 -6.23 -1.85
N PHE A 12 4.26 -5.11 -1.43
CA PHE A 12 4.15 -3.83 -2.12
C PHE A 12 5.52 -3.23 -2.43
N GLU A 13 5.56 -2.53 -3.55
CA GLU A 13 6.61 -1.60 -3.91
C GLU A 13 6.03 -0.18 -3.90
N ILE A 14 6.37 0.62 -2.89
CA ILE A 14 5.93 2.01 -2.79
C ILE A 14 6.97 2.91 -3.48
N LEU A 15 6.52 3.61 -4.52
CA LEU A 15 7.33 4.34 -5.49
C LEU A 15 7.21 5.85 -5.31
N ARG A 16 8.36 6.53 -5.20
CA ARG A 16 8.43 8.00 -5.26
C ARG A 16 9.74 8.48 -5.88
N ARG A 17 9.67 9.14 -7.04
CA ARG A 17 10.86 9.64 -7.77
C ARG A 17 11.85 8.48 -8.02
N LYS A 18 13.00 8.48 -7.32
CA LYS A 18 14.02 7.42 -7.37
C LYS A 18 14.01 6.52 -6.13
N THR A 19 13.03 6.68 -5.25
CA THR A 19 12.87 5.92 -4.01
C THR A 19 11.87 4.79 -4.21
N HIS A 20 12.27 3.59 -3.81
CA HIS A 20 11.46 2.37 -3.84
C HIS A 20 11.50 1.78 -2.43
N ILE A 21 10.33 1.57 -1.82
CA ILE A 21 10.19 0.93 -0.50
C ILE A 21 9.49 -0.39 -0.72
N PHE A 22 10.18 -1.49 -0.41
CA PHE A 22 9.58 -2.82 -0.39
C PHE A 22 9.08 -3.11 1.02
N CYS A 23 7.80 -3.45 1.14
CA CYS A 23 7.17 -3.79 2.41
C CYS A 23 6.03 -4.78 2.19
N ASP A 24 5.68 -5.49 3.25
CA ASP A 24 4.48 -6.32 3.32
C ASP A 24 3.48 -5.74 4.32
N ALA A 25 2.20 -6.07 4.10
CA ALA A 25 1.11 -5.77 5.02
C ALA A 25 0.02 -6.85 4.92
N LYS A 26 -0.78 -7.00 5.98
CA LYS A 26 -1.91 -7.92 5.96
C LYS A 26 -2.96 -7.45 4.97
N GLU A 27 -3.62 -8.38 4.27
CA GLU A 27 -4.72 -8.07 3.34
C GLU A 27 -5.83 -7.20 3.96
N ASN A 28 -6.12 -7.38 5.25
CA ASN A 28 -7.09 -6.60 6.00
C ASN A 28 -6.54 -5.31 6.62
N ALA A 29 -5.25 -5.00 6.44
CA ALA A 29 -4.68 -3.73 6.86
C ALA A 29 -5.26 -2.59 6.03
N THR A 30 -5.34 -1.43 6.63
CA THR A 30 -5.84 -0.19 6.03
C THR A 30 -4.74 0.55 5.27
N VAL A 31 -5.15 1.40 4.33
CA VAL A 31 -4.24 2.34 3.64
C VAL A 31 -3.53 3.27 4.64
N MET A 32 -4.21 3.65 5.73
CA MET A 32 -3.63 4.39 6.85
C MET A 32 -2.42 3.67 7.48
N GLU A 33 -2.50 2.35 7.67
CA GLU A 33 -1.39 1.56 8.22
C GLU A 33 -0.21 1.51 7.26
N LEU A 34 -0.45 1.42 5.95
CA LEU A 34 0.61 1.50 4.94
C LEU A 34 1.29 2.87 4.94
N LYS A 35 0.53 3.97 5.11
CA LYS A 35 1.11 5.31 5.26
C LYS A 35 1.97 5.45 6.53
N ARG A 36 1.64 4.76 7.62
CA ARG A 36 2.46 4.75 8.85
C ARG A 36 3.80 4.03 8.63
N ILE A 37 3.84 2.97 7.82
CA ILE A 37 5.11 2.34 7.40
C ILE A 37 5.97 3.35 6.65
N VAL A 38 5.38 4.06 5.68
CA VAL A 38 6.07 5.12 4.92
C VAL A 38 6.56 6.24 5.84
N GLU A 39 5.76 6.67 6.82
CA GLU A 39 6.15 7.67 7.81
C GLU A 39 7.35 7.19 8.65
N GLY A 40 7.32 5.94 9.10
CA GLY A 40 8.42 5.33 9.86
C GLY A 40 9.75 5.35 9.11
N ILE A 41 9.72 5.12 7.79
CA ILE A 41 10.91 5.04 6.92
C ILE A 41 11.35 6.43 6.45
N LEU A 42 10.44 7.22 5.88
CA LEU A 42 10.77 8.50 5.23
C LEU A 42 10.66 9.72 6.16
N LYS A 43 10.16 9.52 7.38
CA LYS A 43 9.84 10.60 8.34
C LYS A 43 8.88 11.65 7.74
N LEU A 44 8.03 11.21 6.81
CA LEU A 44 7.03 12.03 6.15
C LEU A 44 5.68 11.86 6.86
N PRO A 45 5.09 12.92 7.45
CA PRO A 45 3.82 12.81 8.16
C PRO A 45 2.73 12.17 7.31
N VAL A 46 1.92 11.27 7.89
CA VAL A 46 0.82 10.58 7.18
C VAL A 46 -0.10 11.54 6.42
N GLY A 47 -0.45 12.68 7.03
CA GLY A 47 -1.30 13.70 6.40
C GLY A 47 -0.69 14.40 5.18
N LYS A 48 0.60 14.18 4.90
CA LYS A 48 1.30 14.68 3.71
C LYS A 48 1.45 13.62 2.62
N GLN A 49 0.87 12.44 2.81
CA GLN A 49 0.98 11.31 1.89
C GLN A 49 -0.33 11.07 1.15
N ILE A 50 -0.24 10.92 -0.18
CA ILE A 50 -1.31 10.36 -1.02
C ILE A 50 -0.76 9.10 -1.66
N LEU A 51 -1.33 7.95 -1.32
CA LEU A 51 -1.03 6.68 -1.98
C LEU A 51 -1.98 6.50 -3.16
N LYS A 52 -1.45 6.03 -4.29
CA LYS A 52 -2.22 5.76 -5.50
C LYS A 52 -1.95 4.36 -6.03
N LYS A 53 -2.99 3.70 -6.53
CA LYS A 53 -2.86 2.48 -7.34
C LYS A 53 -3.10 2.79 -8.81
N GLN A 54 -2.52 1.97 -9.68
CA GLN A 54 -2.88 1.99 -11.09
C GLN A 54 -4.14 1.13 -11.30
N ASN A 55 -5.11 1.64 -12.06
CA ASN A 55 -6.24 0.83 -12.51
C ASN A 55 -5.91 0.07 -13.81
N ASP A 56 -6.82 -0.78 -14.28
CA ASP A 56 -6.62 -1.61 -15.48
C ASP A 56 -6.41 -0.78 -16.77
N GLU A 57 -6.92 0.46 -16.79
CA GLU A 57 -6.74 1.42 -17.89
C GLU A 57 -5.41 2.19 -17.81
N GLY A 58 -4.63 1.97 -16.74
CA GLY A 58 -3.32 2.56 -16.56
C GLY A 58 -3.30 3.92 -15.83
N TYR A 59 -4.44 4.41 -15.33
CA TYR A 59 -4.54 5.66 -14.57
C TYR A 59 -4.23 5.47 -13.09
N TRP A 60 -3.58 6.47 -12.48
CA TRP A 60 -3.25 6.50 -11.06
C TRP A 60 -4.38 7.11 -10.22
N LEU A 61 -5.06 6.28 -9.43
CA LEU A 61 -6.18 6.66 -8.59
C LEU A 61 -5.79 6.72 -7.11
N PRO A 62 -6.19 7.76 -6.36
CA PRO A 62 -5.92 7.85 -4.93
C PRO A 62 -6.66 6.76 -4.15
N LEU A 63 -6.01 6.28 -3.10
CA LEU A 63 -6.58 5.35 -2.13
C LEU A 63 -7.07 6.14 -0.91
N SER A 64 -8.28 5.86 -0.43
CA SER A 64 -8.80 6.40 0.84
C SER A 64 -8.21 5.66 2.04
N ASP A 65 -8.01 6.37 3.15
CA ASP A 65 -7.29 5.90 4.33
C ASP A 65 -8.05 4.81 5.10
N GLU A 66 -9.38 4.81 4.98
CA GLU A 66 -10.30 3.92 5.67
C GLU A 66 -10.44 2.56 4.96
N GLN A 67 -10.11 2.49 3.67
CA GLN A 67 -10.20 1.25 2.90
C GLN A 67 -9.12 0.25 3.35
N THR A 68 -9.50 -1.01 3.43
CA THR A 68 -8.54 -2.11 3.52
C THR A 68 -7.79 -2.28 2.20
N LEU A 69 -6.66 -2.98 2.22
CA LEU A 69 -5.94 -3.34 1.00
C LEU A 69 -6.80 -4.24 0.09
N SER A 70 -7.63 -5.12 0.67
CA SER A 70 -8.64 -5.88 -0.07
C SER A 70 -9.70 -4.99 -0.73
N ASP A 71 -10.23 -3.97 -0.04
CA ASP A 71 -11.19 -3.02 -0.64
C ASP A 71 -10.54 -2.23 -1.78
N CYS A 72 -9.24 -1.98 -1.67
CA CYS A 72 -8.43 -1.37 -2.72
C CYS A 72 -8.13 -2.35 -3.89
N GLY A 73 -8.61 -3.60 -3.85
CA GLY A 73 -8.42 -4.59 -4.92
C GLY A 73 -7.05 -5.28 -4.92
N PHE A 74 -6.28 -5.17 -3.84
CA PHE A 74 -5.07 -5.97 -3.66
C PHE A 74 -5.41 -7.35 -3.11
N SER A 75 -4.69 -8.37 -3.56
CA SER A 75 -4.88 -9.76 -3.15
C SER A 75 -3.58 -10.54 -3.32
N SER A 76 -3.53 -11.77 -2.80
CA SER A 76 -2.38 -12.65 -2.95
C SER A 76 -2.06 -13.01 -4.42
N LEU A 77 -2.96 -12.70 -5.36
CA LEU A 77 -2.75 -12.94 -6.79
C LEU A 77 -1.94 -11.81 -7.44
N ASN A 78 -2.19 -10.57 -7.05
CA ASN A 78 -1.60 -9.38 -7.68
C ASN A 78 -0.54 -8.66 -6.82
N ALA A 79 -0.37 -9.02 -5.55
CA ALA A 79 0.62 -8.47 -4.64
C ALA A 79 1.51 -9.57 -4.03
N ARG A 80 2.31 -10.23 -4.87
CA ARG A 80 3.11 -11.42 -4.51
C ARG A 80 4.54 -11.04 -4.12
N ALA A 81 5.22 -11.82 -3.28
CA ALA A 81 6.60 -11.55 -2.88
C ALA A 81 7.57 -11.40 -4.07
N GLN A 82 7.44 -12.27 -5.07
CA GLN A 82 8.25 -12.25 -6.30
C GLN A 82 7.78 -11.23 -7.34
N ALA A 83 6.59 -10.65 -7.16
CA ALA A 83 6.00 -9.65 -8.03
C ALA A 83 5.12 -8.70 -7.19
N PRO A 84 5.74 -7.78 -6.42
CA PRO A 84 5.02 -6.89 -5.53
C PRO A 84 4.10 -5.93 -6.30
N ALA A 85 2.98 -5.55 -5.70
CA ALA A 85 2.08 -4.56 -6.29
C ALA A 85 2.67 -3.15 -6.16
N SER A 86 2.68 -2.39 -7.25
CA SER A 86 3.20 -1.02 -7.26
C SER A 86 2.18 -0.03 -6.71
N ILE A 87 2.63 0.83 -5.79
CA ILE A 87 1.85 1.94 -5.22
C ILE A 87 2.65 3.23 -5.39
N ALA A 88 2.07 4.26 -5.99
CA ALA A 88 2.73 5.56 -6.09
C ALA A 88 2.49 6.38 -4.82
N LEU A 89 3.56 6.95 -4.26
CA LEU A 89 3.51 7.92 -3.17
C LEU A 89 3.66 9.34 -3.73
N VAL A 90 2.61 10.14 -3.59
CA VAL A 90 2.60 11.57 -3.87
C VAL A 90 2.68 12.34 -2.55
N VAL A 91 3.56 13.35 -2.50
CA VAL A 91 3.73 14.19 -1.32
C VAL A 91 3.02 15.51 -1.58
N VAL A 92 2.07 15.86 -0.72
CA VAL A 92 1.45 17.18 -0.74
C VAL A 92 2.30 18.15 0.07
N ASN A 93 2.74 19.21 -0.60
CA ASN A 93 3.33 20.36 0.08
C ASN A 93 2.17 21.29 0.45
N GLY A 94 2.03 21.55 1.74
CA GLY A 94 1.27 22.71 2.23
C GLY A 94 2.09 23.98 2.07
#